data_AF-A0AAD7HJ97-F1
#
_entry.id   AF-A0AAD7HJ97-F1
#
_cell.length_a   1.000
_cell.length_b   1.000
_cell.length_c   1.000
_cell.angle_alpha   90.00
_cell.angle_beta   90.00
_cell.angle_gamma   90.00
#
_symmetry.space_group_name_H-M   'P 1'
#
loop_
_entity.id
_entity.type
_entity.pdbx_description
1 polymer ?
#
loop_
_entity_poly.entity_id
_entity_poly.type
_entity_poly.pdbx_seq_one_letter_code
_entity_poly.pdbx_strand_id
1 'polypeptide(L)'
;MEEIIRRTIDHRVGVCIELPPGVRPPKVDNPTRFRGQDSHDFFMMFMERLLGWMRAGCFCGPDLDEYRIVLLQGFLDEDALCWFVTEVDNPRLGGYLDLDFADVMCALHRRYVKSTTAQRATREFNTV
;
A
#
# COMPACT_ATOMS: atom_id res chain seq x y z
N MET A 1 7.15 1.42 12.84
CA MET A 1 6.08 1.77 11.86
C MET A 1 6.11 0.85 10.65
N GLU A 2 7.23 0.72 9.93
CA GLU A 2 7.34 -0.24 8.81
C GLU A 2 7.07 -1.68 9.26
N GLU A 3 7.54 -2.07 10.44
CA GLU A 3 7.20 -3.37 11.03
C GLU A 3 5.68 -3.54 11.27
N ILE A 4 4.97 -2.47 11.64
CA ILE A 4 3.51 -2.51 11.82
C ILE A 4 2.84 -2.72 10.46
N ILE A 5 3.26 -1.98 9.42
CA ILE A 5 2.77 -2.13 8.05
C ILE A 5 2.92 -3.59 7.59
N ARG A 6 4.13 -4.16 7.71
CA ARG A 6 4.39 -5.55 7.34
C ARG A 6 3.51 -6.54 8.09
N ARG A 7 3.48 -6.45 9.43
CA ARG A 7 2.64 -7.33 10.26
C ARG A 7 1.15 -7.23 9.90
N THR A 8 0.66 -6.03 9.58
CA THR A 8 -0.73 -5.86 9.15
C THR A 8 -0.98 -6.53 7.79
N ILE A 9 -0.06 -6.40 6.83
CA ILE A 9 -0.16 -7.06 5.53
C ILE A 9 -0.17 -8.58 5.71
N ASP A 10 0.78 -9.13 6.48
CA ASP A 10 0.86 -10.57 6.75
C ASP A 10 -0.43 -11.10 7.39
N HIS A 11 -0.93 -10.38 8.40
CA HIS A 11 -2.16 -10.75 9.10
C HIS A 11 -3.40 -10.75 8.17
N ARG A 12 -3.47 -9.78 7.26
CA ARG A 12 -4.68 -9.54 6.46
C ARG A 12 -4.70 -10.34 5.16
N VAL A 13 -3.55 -10.47 4.49
CA VAL A 13 -3.46 -11.05 3.15
C VAL A 13 -2.30 -12.04 3.00
N GLY A 14 -1.50 -12.30 4.03
CA GLY A 14 -0.35 -13.21 3.94
C GLY A 14 -0.71 -14.69 3.79
N VAL A 15 -1.92 -15.10 4.18
CA VAL A 15 -2.38 -16.51 4.12
C VAL A 15 -3.42 -16.69 3.02
N CYS A 16 -3.28 -17.74 2.21
CA CYS A 16 -4.27 -18.11 1.19
C CYS A 16 -5.66 -18.30 1.80
N ILE A 17 -6.68 -17.79 1.10
CA ILE A 17 -8.08 -17.98 1.46
C ILE A 17 -8.73 -18.82 0.37
N GLU A 18 -9.14 -20.03 0.74
CA GLU A 18 -9.91 -20.91 -0.13
C GLU A 18 -11.40 -20.78 0.19
N LEU A 19 -12.20 -20.50 -0.84
CA LEU A 19 -13.65 -20.50 -0.72
C LEU A 19 -14.20 -21.90 -0.97
N PRO A 20 -15.28 -22.31 -0.27
CA PRO A 20 -15.95 -23.56 -0.57
C PRO A 20 -16.41 -23.63 -2.03
N PRO A 21 -16.50 -24.83 -2.64
CA PRO A 21 -16.98 -24.99 -4.01
C PRO A 21 -18.33 -24.30 -4.24
N GLY A 22 -18.43 -23.51 -5.31
CA GLY A 22 -19.65 -22.77 -5.66
C GLY A 22 -19.84 -21.43 -4.93
N VAL A 23 -19.01 -21.11 -3.94
CA VAL A 23 -18.99 -19.80 -3.29
C VAL A 23 -18.13 -18.84 -4.11
N ARG A 24 -18.67 -17.65 -4.40
CA ARG A 24 -17.91 -16.57 -5.04
C ARG A 24 -17.52 -15.52 -3.99
N PRO A 25 -16.39 -14.82 -4.18
CA PRO A 25 -16.06 -13.65 -3.38
C PRO A 25 -17.23 -12.65 -3.33
N PRO A 26 -17.54 -12.05 -2.17
CA PRO A 26 -18.55 -11.01 -2.08
C PRO A 26 -18.17 -9.81 -2.95
N LYS A 27 -19.17 -9.12 -3.50
CA LYS A 27 -18.95 -7.80 -4.10
C LYS A 27 -18.77 -6.79 -2.98
N VAL A 28 -17.58 -6.21 -2.90
CA VAL A 28 -17.24 -5.17 -1.93
C VAL A 28 -16.94 -3.88 -2.70
N ASP A 29 -17.38 -2.75 -2.15
CA ASP A 29 -17.09 -1.45 -2.72
C ASP A 29 -15.58 -1.20 -2.77
N ASN A 30 -15.16 -0.48 -3.82
CA ASN A 30 -13.76 -0.15 -4.02
C ASN A 30 -13.25 0.77 -2.89
N PRO A 31 -12.02 0.51 -2.37
CA PRO A 31 -11.34 1.41 -1.46
C PRO A 31 -11.23 2.85 -1.99
N THR A 32 -11.14 3.79 -1.05
CA THR A 32 -10.77 5.17 -1.37
C THR A 32 -9.35 5.22 -1.95
N ARG A 33 -9.11 6.09 -2.93
CA ARG A 33 -7.77 6.28 -3.50
C ARG A 33 -6.86 7.10 -2.60
N PHE A 34 -5.57 6.76 -2.59
CA PHE A 34 -4.51 7.51 -1.92
C PHE A 34 -3.82 8.46 -2.90
N ARG A 35 -3.76 9.75 -2.56
CA ARG A 35 -3.20 10.80 -3.43
C ARG A 35 -1.78 11.22 -3.06
N GLY A 36 -1.26 10.68 -1.95
CA GLY A 36 -0.01 11.16 -1.34
C GLY A 36 -0.26 12.16 -0.20
N GLN A 37 -1.40 12.08 0.49
CA GLN A 37 -1.67 12.96 1.63
C GLN A 37 -0.70 12.70 2.78
N ASP A 38 -0.17 13.78 3.36
CA ASP A 38 0.64 13.76 4.58
C ASP A 38 -0.21 13.56 5.84
N SER A 39 -0.76 12.37 5.99
CA SER A 39 -1.52 12.00 7.16
C SER A 39 -1.31 10.53 7.47
N HIS A 40 -0.71 10.27 8.63
CA HIS A 40 -0.51 8.92 9.12
C HIS A 40 -1.84 8.16 9.23
N ASP A 41 -2.84 8.80 9.84
CA ASP A 41 -4.16 8.19 10.05
C ASP A 41 -4.86 7.89 8.73
N PHE A 42 -4.77 8.81 7.76
CA PHE A 42 -5.33 8.57 6.43
C PHE A 42 -4.64 7.40 5.73
N PHE A 43 -3.31 7.34 5.79
CA PHE A 43 -2.55 6.23 5.21
C PHE A 43 -2.94 4.89 5.84
N MET A 44 -3.04 4.83 7.17
CA MET A 44 -3.43 3.59 7.86
C MET A 44 -4.86 3.19 7.52
N MET A 45 -5.80 4.15 7.46
CA MET A 45 -7.18 3.89 7.04
C MET A 45 -7.25 3.40 5.58
N PHE A 46 -6.48 4.01 4.69
CA PHE A 46 -6.36 3.59 3.30
C PHE A 46 -5.86 2.14 3.21
N MET A 47 -4.77 1.83 3.90
CA MET A 47 -4.19 0.49 3.94
C MET A 47 -5.20 -0.54 4.47
N GLU A 48 -5.86 -0.27 5.59
CA GLU A 48 -6.85 -1.20 6.16
C GLU A 48 -8.02 -1.50 5.22
N ARG A 49 -8.51 -0.48 4.50
CA ARG A 49 -9.57 -0.63 3.50
C ARG A 49 -9.10 -1.40 2.28
N LEU A 50 -7.90 -1.11 1.79
CA LEU A 50 -7.29 -1.82 0.66
C LEU A 50 -7.10 -3.30 0.98
N LEU A 51 -6.51 -3.62 2.13
CA LEU A 51 -6.28 -5.00 2.57
C LEU A 51 -7.59 -5.74 2.84
N GLY A 52 -8.59 -5.04 3.39
CA GLY A 52 -9.94 -5.60 3.57
C GLY A 52 -10.59 -5.98 2.24
N TRP A 53 -10.50 -5.11 1.24
CA TRP A 53 -10.97 -5.38 -0.11
C TRP A 53 -10.20 -6.52 -0.78
N MET A 54 -8.87 -6.55 -0.64
CA MET A 54 -8.04 -7.64 -1.17
C MET A 54 -8.43 -8.99 -0.56
N ARG A 55 -8.60 -9.02 0.76
CA ARG A 55 -9.04 -10.21 1.49
C ARG A 55 -10.41 -10.69 1.06
N ALA A 56 -11.36 -9.77 0.89
CA ALA A 56 -12.69 -10.09 0.41
C ALA A 56 -12.68 -10.65 -1.02
N GLY A 57 -11.78 -10.17 -1.87
CA GLY A 57 -11.55 -10.67 -3.23
C GLY A 57 -10.64 -11.90 -3.33
N CYS A 58 -10.19 -12.47 -2.21
CA CYS A 58 -9.25 -13.60 -2.15
C CYS A 58 -7.88 -13.32 -2.80
N PHE A 59 -7.44 -12.06 -2.86
CA PHE A 59 -6.10 -11.67 -3.30
C PHE A 59 -5.08 -11.85 -2.15
N CYS A 60 -4.96 -13.09 -1.66
CA CYS A 60 -4.17 -13.46 -0.49
C CYS A 60 -3.16 -14.57 -0.79
N GLY A 61 -2.20 -14.75 0.11
CA GLY A 61 -1.09 -15.69 -0.04
C GLY A 61 0.15 -15.05 -0.65
N PRO A 62 1.27 -15.80 -0.66
CA PRO A 62 2.53 -15.35 -1.24
C PRO A 62 2.50 -15.30 -2.77
N ASP A 63 1.79 -16.22 -3.43
CA ASP A 63 1.76 -16.34 -4.90
C ASP A 63 1.08 -15.15 -5.58
N LEU A 64 0.30 -14.37 -4.84
CA LEU A 64 -0.41 -13.19 -5.34
C LEU A 64 0.28 -11.88 -4.93
N ASP A 65 1.50 -11.92 -4.39
CA ASP A 65 2.18 -10.72 -3.90
C ASP A 65 2.43 -9.69 -5.01
N GLU A 66 3.04 -10.11 -6.12
CA GLU A 66 3.24 -9.26 -7.30
C GLU A 66 1.92 -8.71 -7.84
N TYR A 67 0.86 -9.54 -7.82
CA TYR A 67 -0.46 -9.11 -8.29
C TYR A 67 -1.07 -8.04 -7.37
N ARG A 68 -0.80 -8.06 -6.06
CA ARG A 68 -1.21 -6.99 -5.14
C ARG A 68 -0.54 -5.66 -5.47
N ILE A 69 0.70 -5.67 -5.97
CA ILE A 69 1.38 -4.45 -6.44
C ILE A 69 0.65 -3.86 -7.65
N VAL A 70 0.25 -4.70 -8.61
CA VAL A 70 -0.55 -4.25 -9.77
C VAL A 70 -1.90 -3.70 -9.33
N LEU A 71 -2.58 -4.36 -8.40
CA LEU A 71 -3.86 -3.88 -7.86
C LEU A 71 -3.71 -2.53 -7.15
N LEU A 72 -2.64 -2.34 -6.38
CA LEU A 72 -2.36 -1.10 -5.65
C LEU A 72 -2.37 0.12 -6.57
N GLN A 73 -1.77 0.02 -7.76
CA GLN A 73 -1.73 1.11 -8.74
C GLN A 73 -3.12 1.70 -9.03
N GLY A 74 -4.16 0.86 -9.12
CA GLY A 74 -5.54 1.30 -9.36
C GLY A 74 -6.18 2.08 -8.20
N PHE A 75 -5.56 2.04 -7.02
CA PHE A 75 -5.97 2.76 -5.82
C PHE A 75 -5.02 3.90 -5.45
N LEU A 76 -4.05 4.22 -6.30
CA LEU A 76 -3.25 5.43 -6.21
C LEU A 76 -3.82 6.49 -7.15
N ASP A 77 -3.59 7.75 -6.82
CA ASP A 77 -3.99 8.90 -7.64
C ASP A 77 -2.98 10.04 -7.49
N GLU A 78 -3.09 11.05 -8.35
CA GLU A 78 -2.27 12.27 -8.32
C GLU A 78 -0.76 12.00 -8.12
N ASP A 79 -0.14 12.60 -7.10
CA ASP A 79 1.29 12.50 -6.84
C ASP A 79 1.74 11.08 -6.47
N ALA A 80 0.93 10.36 -5.69
CA ALA A 80 1.24 8.97 -5.34
C ALA A 80 1.25 8.04 -6.55
N LEU A 81 0.31 8.23 -7.49
CA LEU A 81 0.31 7.48 -8.74
C LEU A 81 1.51 7.85 -9.61
N CYS A 82 1.81 9.15 -9.72
CA CYS A 82 2.98 9.63 -10.46
C CYS A 82 4.27 8.98 -9.94
N TRP A 83 4.49 9.02 -8.62
CA TRP A 83 5.64 8.37 -8.00
C TRP A 83 5.67 6.86 -8.25
N PHE A 84 4.52 6.19 -8.16
CA PHE A 84 4.46 4.74 -8.37
C PHE A 84 4.89 4.37 -9.80
N VAL A 85 4.38 5.05 -10.83
CA VAL A 85 4.75 4.75 -12.22
C VAL A 85 6.19 5.15 -12.55
N THR A 86 6.76 6.13 -11.85
CA THR A 86 8.14 6.57 -12.10
C THR A 86 9.17 5.73 -11.36
N GLU A 87 8.86 5.27 -10.14
CA GLU A 87 9.84 4.64 -9.25
C GLU A 87 9.60 3.15 -8.98
N VAL A 88 8.34 2.69 -9.05
CA VAL A 88 7.96 1.30 -8.74
C VAL A 88 7.69 0.54 -10.03
N ASP A 89 6.68 0.94 -10.79
CA ASP A 89 6.26 0.32 -12.06
C ASP A 89 6.99 0.95 -13.26
N ASN A 90 8.32 1.02 -13.17
CA ASN A 90 9.15 1.59 -14.23
C ASN A 90 10.10 0.52 -14.81
N PRO A 91 9.88 0.08 -16.07
CA PRO A 91 10.70 -0.96 -16.70
C PRO A 91 12.16 -0.53 -16.93
N ARG A 92 12.48 0.76 -16.81
CA ARG A 92 13.85 1.28 -16.98
C ARG A 92 14.68 1.19 -15.71
N LEU A 93 14.06 1.10 -14.53
CA LEU A 93 14.77 1.11 -13.26
C LEU A 93 15.11 -0.30 -12.77
N GLY A 94 14.50 -1.35 -13.34
CA GLY A 94 14.73 -2.76 -12.94
C GLY A 94 14.26 -3.11 -11.53
N GLY A 95 13.91 -2.12 -10.70
CA GLY A 95 13.61 -2.28 -9.28
C GLY A 95 12.29 -2.94 -8.93
N TYR A 96 11.35 -3.09 -9.88
CA TYR A 96 10.08 -3.79 -9.62
C TYR A 96 10.26 -5.29 -9.36
N LEU A 97 11.36 -5.88 -9.83
CA LEU A 97 11.61 -7.32 -9.73
C LEU A 97 12.01 -7.78 -8.31
N ASP A 98 12.46 -6.86 -7.46
CA ASP A 98 13.01 -7.19 -6.13
C ASP A 98 12.14 -6.69 -4.96
N LEU A 99 11.03 -6.01 -5.23
CA LEU A 99 10.16 -5.44 -4.19
C LEU A 99 8.92 -6.30 -3.97
N ASP A 100 8.66 -6.64 -2.70
CA ASP A 100 7.38 -7.21 -2.30
C ASP A 100 6.33 -6.10 -2.09
N PHE A 101 5.06 -6.49 -2.02
CA PHE A 101 3.95 -5.55 -1.79
C PHE A 101 4.14 -4.74 -0.49
N ALA A 102 4.74 -5.33 0.54
CA ALA A 102 4.99 -4.65 1.79
C ALA A 102 6.12 -3.62 1.69
N ASP A 103 7.14 -3.85 0.86
CA ASP A 103 8.19 -2.90 0.53
C ASP A 103 7.61 -1.66 -0.13
N VAL A 104 6.70 -1.84 -1.08
CA VAL A 104 6.02 -0.74 -1.77
C VAL A 104 5.14 0.06 -0.81
N MET A 105 4.38 -0.61 0.07
CA MET A 105 3.59 0.06 1.10
C MET A 105 4.46 0.81 2.11
N CYS A 106 5.61 0.24 2.50
CA CYS A 106 6.59 0.93 3.34
C CYS A 106 7.19 2.15 2.62
N ALA A 107 7.47 2.05 1.32
CA ALA A 107 7.99 3.16 0.53
C ALA A 107 6.98 4.32 0.41
N LEU A 108 5.69 4.02 0.19
CA LEU A 108 4.62 5.02 0.24
C LEU A 108 4.56 5.72 1.61
N HIS A 109 4.60 4.96 2.71
CA HIS A 109 4.59 5.52 4.06
C HIS A 109 5.80 6.43 4.31
N ARG A 110 7.01 5.97 3.95
CA ARG A 110 8.24 6.76 4.08
C ARG A 110 8.15 8.07 3.32
N ARG A 111 7.69 8.02 2.06
CA ARG A 111 7.64 9.16 1.17
C ARG A 111 6.65 10.22 1.64
N TYR A 112 5.43 9.82 1.97
CA TYR A 112 4.33 10.76 2.17
C TYR A 112 4.06 11.11 3.63
N VAL A 113 4.42 10.24 4.58
CA VAL A 113 4.12 10.44 6.00
C VAL A 113 5.36 10.78 6.82
N LYS A 114 6.50 10.12 6.55
CA LYS A 114 7.74 10.38 7.32
C LYS A 114 8.49 11.61 6.84
N SER A 115 8.62 11.78 5.52
CA SER A 115 9.39 12.89 4.91
C SER A 115 8.89 14.27 5.39
N THR A 116 7.58 14.39 5.48
CA THR A 116 6.86 15.58 5.91
C THR A 116 6.91 15.82 7.42
N THR A 117 6.86 14.78 8.24
CA THR A 117 7.10 14.89 9.69
C THR A 117 8.50 15.44 9.97
N ALA A 118 9.51 14.95 9.23
CA ALA A 118 10.87 15.49 9.33
C ALA A 118 10.94 16.96 8.89
N GLN A 119 10.29 17.31 7.78
CA GLN A 119 10.23 18.71 7.31
C GLN A 119 9.52 19.65 8.31
N ARG A 120 8.46 19.18 8.98
CA ARG A 120 7.75 19.96 10.03
C ARG A 120 8.63 20.15 11.25
N ALA A 121 9.29 19.10 11.74
CA ALA A 121 10.22 19.18 12.87
C ALA A 121 11.40 20.14 12.60
N THR A 122 11.97 20.13 11.39
CA THR A 122 13.02 21.07 10.99
C THR A 122 12.52 22.51 10.96
N ARG A 123 11.29 22.76 10.50
CA ARG A 123 10.70 24.10 10.50
C ARG A 123 10.48 24.62 11.92
N GLU A 124 9.94 23.79 12.82
CA GLU A 124 9.71 24.17 14.21
C GLU A 124 11.00 24.47 14.96
N PHE A 125 12.06 23.67 14.75
CA PHE A 125 13.38 23.91 15.35
C PHE A 125 14.05 25.20 14.88
N ASN A 126 13.88 25.59 13.61
CA ASN A 126 14.46 26.81 13.06
C ASN A 126 13.69 28.10 13.44
N THR A 127 12.57 27.96 14.16
CA THR A 127 11.78 29.07 14.71
C THR A 127 12.02 29.31 16.21
N VAL A 128 13.00 28.62 16.82
CA VAL A 128 13.43 28.80 18.22
C VAL A 128 14.75 29.55 18.29
#